data_AF-A0A2E8TK79-F1
#
_entry.id   AF-A0A2E8TK79-F1
#
_cell.length_a   1.000
_cell.length_b   1.000
_cell.length_c   1.000
_cell.angle_alpha   90.00
_cell.angle_beta   90.00
_cell.angle_gamma   90.00
#
_symmetry.space_group_name_H-M   'P 1'
#
loop_
_entity.id
_entity.type
_entity.pdbx_description
1 polymer ?
#
loop_
_entity_poly.entity_id
_entity_poly.type
_entity_poly.pdbx_seq_one_letter_code
_entity_poly.pdbx_strand_id
1 'polypeptide(L)'
;MNKNNYAVIMAGGIGSRFWPISTEDCPKQFLDILNTGETLIQKTFKRLQKICIDENIFIVTNKKYIDLCKNQLPNLNSKNILCEPMMRNTAPCIAYATFKIENLNKDANILVAASDHLIEDEEEFVKIVNDSFDITKSNDVLLTLGIKPLWPDTGYGYIQYTDEKLNSYPNVSKVKTFTEKPNQDLALSFIDSGDFLWNSGMFVWSAKSINIAFRKHLRDIYDIFEEGKQFYNTNDESKYIERVFGLCKNISIDYAIMEKANNVYVYPASFGWTDLGTWGSLYKKLSLDKNENTITGKNVITYDCNSNIVKMPDKKVVILQGLEGYIIVEKDDVLLVCKKEEEQQIKKFVSDLSKFKNSN
;
A
#
# COMPACT_ATOMS: atom_id res chain seq x y z
N MET A 1 5.95 -22.02 -10.50
CA MET A 1 5.58 -20.60 -10.75
C MET A 1 6.17 -20.16 -12.08
N ASN A 2 5.52 -19.22 -12.77
CA ASN A 2 5.99 -18.71 -14.05
C ASN A 2 7.17 -17.74 -13.85
N LYS A 3 8.30 -17.98 -14.53
CA LYS A 3 9.52 -17.15 -14.45
C LYS A 3 9.35 -15.72 -14.98
N ASN A 4 8.26 -15.46 -15.72
CA ASN A 4 7.94 -14.14 -16.25
C ASN A 4 7.05 -13.32 -15.30
N ASN A 5 6.53 -13.90 -14.22
CA ASN A 5 5.74 -13.15 -13.25
C ASN A 5 6.66 -12.55 -12.18
N TYR A 6 6.48 -11.26 -11.92
CA TYR A 6 7.22 -10.46 -10.96
C TYR A 6 6.25 -9.76 -10.02
N ALA A 7 6.70 -9.51 -8.80
CA ALA A 7 5.97 -8.70 -7.85
C ALA A 7 6.83 -7.54 -7.35
N VAL A 8 6.24 -6.36 -7.27
CA VAL A 8 6.85 -5.14 -6.75
C VAL A 8 6.08 -4.70 -5.52
N ILE A 9 6.73 -4.75 -4.37
CA ILE A 9 6.19 -4.31 -3.09
C ILE A 9 6.62 -2.86 -2.87
N MET A 10 5.66 -1.94 -2.83
CA MET A 10 5.90 -0.53 -2.50
C MET A 10 5.93 -0.36 -0.98
N ALA A 11 7.09 0.02 -0.44
CA ALA A 11 7.37 0.12 1.00
C ALA A 11 7.94 1.50 1.38
N GLY A 12 7.42 2.57 0.77
CA GLY A 12 7.82 3.95 1.04
C GLY A 12 6.94 4.71 2.04
N GLY A 13 5.75 4.21 2.37
CA GLY A 13 4.83 4.85 3.30
C GLY A 13 5.39 4.93 4.73
N ILE A 14 5.02 5.99 5.46
CA ILE A 14 5.32 6.11 6.91
C ILE A 14 4.13 5.57 7.73
N GLY A 15 2.89 5.91 7.33
CA GLY A 15 1.69 5.61 8.13
C GLY A 15 1.56 6.49 9.37
N SER A 16 1.74 7.81 9.21
CA SER A 16 1.78 8.79 10.30
C SER A 16 0.53 8.86 11.18
N ARG A 17 -0.62 8.32 10.73
CA ARG A 17 -1.84 8.23 11.55
C ARG A 17 -1.73 7.22 12.69
N PHE A 18 -0.78 6.29 12.61
CA PHE A 18 -0.48 5.34 13.68
C PHE A 18 0.55 5.86 14.68
N TRP A 19 0.93 7.13 14.62
CA TRP A 19 1.76 7.71 15.69
C TRP A 19 1.04 7.54 17.05
N PRO A 20 1.75 7.21 18.14
CA PRO A 20 3.20 7.12 18.28
C PRO A 20 3.80 5.77 17.87
N ILE A 21 2.98 4.79 17.50
CA ILE A 21 3.43 3.43 17.15
C ILE A 21 4.28 3.44 15.88
N SER A 22 3.80 4.12 14.83
CA SER A 22 4.56 4.35 13.61
C SER A 22 5.34 5.66 13.67
N THR A 23 6.61 5.60 13.28
CA THR A 23 7.52 6.76 13.25
C THR A 23 8.28 6.83 11.93
N GLU A 24 9.04 7.91 11.71
CA GLU A 24 9.92 8.02 10.55
C GLU A 24 11.02 6.97 10.51
N ASP A 25 11.44 6.45 11.66
CA ASP A 25 12.47 5.42 11.77
C ASP A 25 11.88 4.01 11.67
N CYS A 26 10.63 3.81 12.11
CA CYS A 26 9.94 2.53 12.01
C CYS A 26 8.51 2.71 11.46
N PRO A 27 8.38 2.77 10.13
CA PRO A 27 7.09 2.86 9.44
C PRO A 27 6.13 1.70 9.67
N LYS A 28 4.85 1.96 9.34
CA LYS A 28 3.70 1.04 9.49
C LYS A 28 3.96 -0.37 8.96
N GLN A 29 4.57 -0.50 7.78
CA GLN A 29 4.82 -1.79 7.14
C GLN A 29 5.76 -2.70 7.94
N PHE A 30 6.59 -2.14 8.83
CA PHE A 30 7.53 -2.87 9.68
C PHE A 30 6.97 -3.15 11.09
N LEU A 31 5.66 -2.93 11.29
CA LEU A 31 5.01 -3.08 12.59
C LEU A 31 4.06 -4.28 12.57
N ASP A 32 4.04 -5.05 13.65
CA ASP A 32 2.99 -6.02 13.94
C ASP A 32 1.80 -5.30 14.57
N ILE A 33 1.03 -4.62 13.71
CA ILE A 33 -0.12 -3.82 14.14
C ILE A 33 -1.31 -4.71 14.53
N LEU A 34 -1.37 -5.91 13.96
CA LEU A 34 -2.43 -6.89 14.21
C LEU A 34 -2.13 -7.78 15.42
N ASN A 35 -0.96 -7.64 16.06
CA ASN A 35 -0.46 -8.48 17.15
C ASN A 35 -0.50 -9.99 16.81
N THR A 36 -0.13 -10.34 15.58
CA THR A 36 -0.12 -11.72 15.08
C THR A 36 1.26 -12.38 15.14
N GLY A 37 2.29 -11.64 15.57
CA GLY A 37 3.69 -12.06 15.55
C GLY A 37 4.40 -11.76 14.22
N GLU A 38 3.74 -11.09 13.27
CA GLU A 38 4.27 -10.80 11.95
C GLU A 38 3.98 -9.36 11.53
N THR A 39 4.93 -8.72 10.88
CA THR A 39 4.76 -7.37 10.33
C THR A 39 4.00 -7.39 9.00
N LEU A 40 3.41 -6.26 8.61
CA LEU A 40 2.64 -6.19 7.36
C LEU A 40 3.48 -6.50 6.12
N ILE A 41 4.74 -6.07 6.09
CA ILE A 41 5.65 -6.38 4.98
C ILE A 41 6.00 -7.87 4.91
N GLN A 42 6.15 -8.54 6.07
CA GLN A 42 6.38 -9.98 6.13
C GLN A 42 5.18 -10.77 5.59
N LYS A 43 3.97 -10.39 6.03
CA LYS A 43 2.73 -10.99 5.50
C LYS A 43 2.59 -10.79 4.00
N THR A 44 2.82 -9.57 3.51
CA THR A 44 2.75 -9.26 2.07
C THR A 44 3.78 -10.08 1.29
N PHE A 45 5.03 -10.15 1.76
CA PHE A 45 6.08 -10.94 1.11
C PHE A 45 5.70 -12.42 1.04
N LYS A 46 5.31 -13.05 2.16
CA LYS A 46 4.88 -14.46 2.21
C LYS A 46 3.71 -14.75 1.27
N ARG A 47 2.73 -13.85 1.22
CA ARG A 47 1.59 -13.97 0.29
C ARG A 47 2.04 -13.96 -1.16
N LEU A 48 3.01 -13.11 -1.52
CA LEU A 48 3.54 -13.00 -2.87
C LEU A 48 4.46 -14.16 -3.26
N GLN A 49 5.10 -14.83 -2.28
CA GLN A 49 5.84 -16.08 -2.52
C GLN A 49 4.93 -17.22 -3.00
N LYS A 50 3.60 -17.13 -2.80
CA LYS A 50 2.64 -18.09 -3.37
C LYS A 50 2.36 -17.85 -4.86
N ILE A 51 2.89 -16.76 -5.43
CA ILE A 51 2.57 -16.29 -6.78
C ILE A 51 3.84 -16.19 -7.65
N CYS A 52 4.89 -15.60 -7.10
CA CYS A 52 6.18 -15.37 -7.76
C CYS A 52 7.27 -16.16 -7.04
N ILE A 53 8.29 -16.58 -7.79
CA ILE A 53 9.54 -17.08 -7.20
C ILE A 53 10.23 -15.94 -6.44
N ASP A 54 10.97 -16.26 -5.38
CA ASP A 54 11.61 -15.28 -4.49
C ASP A 54 12.51 -14.29 -5.25
N GLU A 55 13.23 -14.78 -6.27
CA GLU A 55 14.12 -13.96 -7.11
C GLU A 55 13.37 -12.91 -7.93
N ASN A 56 12.06 -13.07 -8.13
CA ASN A 56 11.21 -12.17 -8.90
C ASN A 56 10.37 -11.23 -8.02
N ILE A 57 10.56 -11.27 -6.70
CA ILE A 57 9.91 -10.33 -5.78
C ILE A 57 10.88 -9.20 -5.46
N PHE A 58 10.46 -7.98 -5.75
CA PHE A 58 11.20 -6.75 -5.56
C PHE A 58 10.52 -5.88 -4.51
N ILE A 59 11.32 -5.16 -3.73
CA ILE A 59 10.84 -4.17 -2.77
C ILE A 59 11.40 -2.82 -3.17
N VAL A 60 10.53 -1.83 -3.35
CA VAL A 60 10.95 -0.45 -3.55
C VAL A 60 10.71 0.31 -2.25
N THR A 61 11.76 0.86 -1.68
CA THR A 61 11.70 1.54 -0.38
C THR A 61 12.70 2.68 -0.31
N ASN A 62 12.59 3.56 0.69
CA ASN A 62 13.57 4.61 0.91
C ASN A 62 14.91 4.03 1.39
N LYS A 63 16.03 4.65 1.00
CA LYS A 63 17.37 4.27 1.45
C LYS A 63 17.52 4.07 2.96
N LYS A 64 16.76 4.80 3.79
CA LYS A 64 16.82 4.67 5.25
C LYS A 64 16.22 3.36 5.79
N TYR A 65 15.42 2.64 5.00
CA TYR A 65 14.73 1.41 5.44
C TYR A 65 15.39 0.12 4.92
N ILE A 66 16.52 0.21 4.21
CA ILE A 66 17.19 -0.96 3.62
C ILE A 66 17.48 -2.01 4.69
N ASP A 67 18.05 -1.60 5.81
CA ASP A 67 18.45 -2.54 6.87
C ASP A 67 17.23 -3.12 7.59
N LEU A 68 16.15 -2.35 7.72
CA LEU A 68 14.86 -2.87 8.21
C LEU A 68 14.31 -3.94 7.26
N CYS A 69 14.32 -3.71 5.94
CA CYS A 69 13.89 -4.70 4.96
C CYS A 69 14.74 -5.97 5.06
N LYS A 70 16.07 -5.86 5.11
CA LYS A 70 16.98 -7.02 5.24
C LYS A 70 16.72 -7.81 6.52
N ASN A 71 16.54 -7.12 7.65
CA ASN A 71 16.29 -7.77 8.94
C ASN A 71 14.91 -8.45 8.97
N GLN A 72 13.90 -7.83 8.38
CA GLN A 72 12.52 -8.34 8.37
C GLN A 72 12.34 -9.48 7.35
N LEU A 73 13.12 -9.47 6.27
CA LEU A 73 13.03 -10.41 5.14
C LEU A 73 14.42 -11.00 4.81
N PRO A 74 14.99 -11.83 5.69
CA PRO A 74 16.35 -12.34 5.55
C PRO A 74 16.58 -13.21 4.30
N ASN A 75 15.51 -13.80 3.76
CA ASN A 75 15.57 -14.64 2.55
C ASN A 75 15.53 -13.84 1.25
N LEU A 76 15.22 -12.53 1.30
CA LEU A 76 15.17 -11.69 0.11
C LEU A 76 16.58 -11.34 -0.36
N ASN A 77 16.84 -11.53 -1.66
CA ASN A 77 18.09 -11.09 -2.25
C ASN A 77 18.22 -9.56 -2.12
N SER A 78 19.32 -9.08 -1.53
CA SER A 78 19.59 -7.65 -1.39
C SER A 78 19.52 -6.85 -2.71
N LYS A 79 19.81 -7.48 -3.86
CA LYS A 79 19.69 -6.86 -5.19
C LYS A 79 18.24 -6.50 -5.57
N ASN A 80 17.27 -7.15 -4.93
CA ASN A 80 15.84 -6.92 -5.13
C ASN A 80 15.27 -5.83 -4.22
N ILE A 81 16.09 -5.25 -3.33
CA ILE A 81 15.72 -4.08 -2.52
C ILE A 81 16.16 -2.82 -3.27
N LEU A 82 15.21 -2.19 -3.95
CA LEU A 82 15.39 -0.97 -4.72
C LEU A 82 15.27 0.24 -3.81
N CYS A 83 16.31 1.06 -3.83
CA CYS A 83 16.47 2.18 -2.91
C CYS A 83 16.10 3.49 -3.59
N GLU A 84 15.01 4.11 -3.13
CA GLU A 84 14.64 5.46 -3.48
C GLU A 84 15.44 6.45 -2.60
N PRO A 85 16.17 7.41 -3.20
CA PRO A 85 16.93 8.41 -2.45
C PRO A 85 16.00 9.44 -1.78
N MET A 86 14.80 9.64 -2.34
CA MET A 86 13.79 10.58 -1.88
C MET A 86 12.39 10.09 -2.27
N MET A 87 11.37 10.50 -1.52
CA MET A 87 9.98 10.12 -1.78
C MET A 87 9.40 10.95 -2.94
N ARG A 88 9.02 10.28 -4.03
CA ARG A 88 8.40 10.91 -5.21
C ARG A 88 7.05 10.31 -5.61
N ASN A 89 6.38 9.64 -4.66
CA ASN A 89 5.09 8.95 -4.83
C ASN A 89 5.19 7.75 -5.79
N THR A 90 4.07 7.14 -6.18
CA THR A 90 4.06 5.80 -6.77
C THR A 90 4.55 5.74 -8.21
N ALA A 91 4.44 6.79 -9.04
CA ALA A 91 4.84 6.69 -10.44
C ALA A 91 6.36 6.51 -10.63
N PRO A 92 7.26 7.31 -9.99
CA PRO A 92 8.70 7.08 -10.09
C PRO A 92 9.17 5.79 -9.41
N CYS A 93 8.52 5.40 -8.30
CA CYS A 93 8.72 4.11 -7.65
C CYS A 93 8.48 2.94 -8.62
N ILE A 94 7.32 2.94 -9.30
CA ILE A 94 6.94 1.91 -10.26
C ILE A 94 7.81 1.97 -11.51
N ALA A 95 8.17 3.16 -12.00
CA ALA A 95 9.08 3.31 -13.14
C ALA A 95 10.43 2.64 -12.83
N TYR A 96 11.04 2.95 -11.69
CA TYR A 96 12.32 2.35 -11.30
C TYR A 96 12.26 0.83 -11.30
N ALA A 97 11.27 0.24 -10.62
CA ALA A 97 11.12 -1.21 -10.59
C ALA A 97 10.89 -1.80 -11.99
N THR A 98 10.01 -1.19 -12.77
CA THR A 98 9.66 -1.66 -14.12
C THR A 98 10.88 -1.68 -15.04
N PHE A 99 11.64 -0.58 -15.13
CA PHE A 99 12.79 -0.50 -16.02
C PHE A 99 13.93 -1.43 -15.59
N LYS A 100 14.16 -1.60 -14.29
CA LYS A 100 15.14 -2.56 -13.79
C LYS A 100 14.73 -4.01 -14.11
N ILE A 101 13.47 -4.36 -13.89
CA ILE A 101 12.90 -5.69 -14.18
C ILE A 101 12.92 -5.95 -15.70
N GLU A 102 12.53 -4.99 -16.53
CA GLU A 102 12.56 -5.11 -17.99
C GLU A 102 13.98 -5.38 -18.52
N ASN A 103 15.01 -4.86 -17.84
CA ASN A 103 16.40 -5.10 -18.18
C ASN A 103 16.87 -6.53 -17.82
N LEU A 104 16.17 -7.20 -16.89
CA LEU A 104 16.39 -8.62 -16.55
C LEU A 104 15.53 -9.54 -17.44
N ASN A 105 14.28 -9.16 -17.68
CA ASN A 105 13.31 -9.93 -18.44
C ASN A 105 12.38 -9.02 -19.24
N LYS A 106 12.53 -9.03 -20.57
CA LYS A 106 11.70 -8.29 -21.52
C LYS A 106 10.23 -8.71 -21.52
N ASP A 107 9.95 -9.96 -21.15
CA ASP A 107 8.61 -10.55 -21.11
C ASP A 107 7.99 -10.49 -19.70
N ALA A 108 8.57 -9.66 -18.81
CA ALA A 108 8.08 -9.54 -17.44
C ALA A 108 6.62 -9.08 -17.39
N ASN A 109 5.87 -9.74 -16.53
CA ASN A 109 4.52 -9.39 -16.15
C ASN A 109 4.51 -9.07 -14.66
N ILE A 110 4.08 -7.87 -14.29
CA ILE A 110 4.41 -7.25 -13.02
C ILE A 110 3.12 -7.00 -12.25
N LEU A 111 3.04 -7.58 -11.05
CA LEU A 111 2.11 -7.16 -10.01
C LEU A 111 2.77 -6.04 -9.19
N VAL A 112 2.08 -4.93 -9.02
CA VAL A 112 2.43 -3.89 -8.05
C VAL A 112 1.49 -4.00 -6.86
N ALA A 113 2.04 -4.09 -5.65
CA ALA A 113 1.28 -4.18 -4.41
C ALA A 113 1.86 -3.26 -3.34
N ALA A 114 1.00 -2.74 -2.47
CA ALA A 114 1.44 -2.03 -1.27
C ALA A 114 1.92 -3.01 -0.21
N SER A 115 2.94 -2.61 0.55
CA SER A 115 3.52 -3.41 1.65
C SER A 115 2.63 -3.54 2.89
N ASP A 116 1.57 -2.74 2.98
CA ASP A 116 0.89 -2.42 4.23
C ASP A 116 -0.63 -2.61 4.20
N HIS A 117 -1.11 -3.42 3.24
CA HIS A 117 -2.50 -3.84 3.12
C HIS A 117 -2.73 -5.20 3.79
N LEU A 118 -3.89 -5.34 4.43
CA LEU A 118 -4.39 -6.63 4.91
C LEU A 118 -5.30 -7.26 3.85
N ILE A 119 -5.12 -8.56 3.65
CA ILE A 119 -5.95 -9.42 2.80
C ILE A 119 -6.30 -10.63 3.64
N GLU A 120 -7.59 -10.90 3.81
CA GLU A 120 -8.09 -11.96 4.68
C GLU A 120 -8.16 -13.31 3.94
N ASP A 121 -8.59 -13.30 2.68
CA ASP A 121 -8.66 -14.50 1.84
C ASP A 121 -7.45 -14.53 0.88
N GLU A 122 -6.34 -15.09 1.35
CA GLU A 122 -5.12 -15.18 0.56
C GLU A 122 -5.24 -16.15 -0.63
N GLU A 123 -6.08 -17.17 -0.55
CA GLU A 123 -6.25 -18.15 -1.63
C GLU A 123 -6.97 -17.51 -2.82
N GLU A 124 -8.06 -16.78 -2.56
CA GLU A 124 -8.78 -16.05 -3.60
C GLU A 124 -7.90 -14.91 -4.17
N PHE A 125 -7.11 -14.23 -3.34
CA PHE A 125 -6.13 -13.25 -3.84
C PHE A 125 -5.12 -13.88 -4.80
N VAL A 126 -4.52 -15.02 -4.44
CA VAL A 126 -3.57 -15.73 -5.30
C VAL A 126 -4.22 -16.14 -6.62
N LYS A 127 -5.46 -16.63 -6.59
CA LYS A 127 -6.22 -16.97 -7.79
C LYS A 127 -6.44 -15.76 -8.70
N ILE A 128 -6.97 -14.66 -8.16
CA ILE A 128 -7.25 -13.43 -8.92
C ILE A 128 -5.99 -12.84 -9.53
N VAL A 129 -4.86 -12.86 -8.81
CA VAL A 129 -3.58 -12.37 -9.34
C VAL A 129 -3.07 -13.26 -10.47
N ASN A 130 -3.18 -14.59 -10.36
CA ASN A 130 -2.79 -15.49 -11.44
C ASN A 130 -3.66 -15.28 -12.69
N ASP A 131 -4.98 -15.14 -12.52
CA ASP A 131 -5.90 -14.80 -13.62
C ASP A 131 -5.52 -13.45 -14.26
N SER A 132 -5.18 -12.46 -13.43
CA SER A 132 -4.71 -11.15 -13.87
C SER A 132 -3.41 -11.22 -14.68
N PHE A 133 -2.48 -12.11 -14.30
CA PHE A 133 -1.27 -12.37 -15.07
C PHE A 133 -1.57 -13.01 -16.42
N ASP A 134 -2.49 -13.98 -16.50
CA ASP A 134 -2.86 -14.60 -17.77
C ASP A 134 -3.51 -13.61 -18.74
N ILE A 135 -4.34 -12.70 -18.21
CA ILE A 135 -4.96 -11.61 -18.95
C ILE A 135 -3.92 -10.65 -19.53
N THR A 136 -3.07 -10.09 -18.67
CA THR A 136 -2.08 -9.06 -19.03
C THR A 136 -0.92 -9.60 -19.88
N LYS A 137 -0.66 -10.91 -19.81
CA LYS A 137 0.28 -11.59 -20.70
C LYS A 137 -0.20 -11.61 -22.15
N SER A 138 -1.51 -11.76 -22.36
CA SER A 138 -2.11 -11.98 -23.68
C SER A 138 -2.71 -10.70 -24.29
N ASN A 139 -2.81 -9.63 -23.51
CA ASN A 139 -3.49 -8.40 -23.90
C ASN A 139 -2.69 -7.16 -23.49
N ASP A 140 -2.71 -6.11 -24.31
CA ASP A 140 -2.10 -4.82 -23.99
C ASP A 140 -3.01 -4.00 -23.06
N VAL A 141 -3.05 -4.37 -21.78
CA VAL A 141 -3.94 -3.78 -20.78
C VAL A 141 -3.19 -3.38 -19.50
N LEU A 142 -3.65 -2.30 -18.87
CA LEU A 142 -3.28 -1.91 -17.51
C LEU A 142 -4.42 -2.32 -16.59
N LEU A 143 -4.22 -3.40 -15.83
CA LEU A 143 -5.26 -3.98 -15.00
C LEU A 143 -5.12 -3.46 -13.56
N THR A 144 -6.23 -3.05 -12.96
CA THR A 144 -6.31 -2.74 -11.51
C THR A 144 -7.27 -3.70 -10.82
N LEU A 145 -7.02 -3.99 -9.54
CA LEU A 145 -7.91 -4.82 -8.73
C LEU A 145 -8.90 -3.93 -7.98
N GLY A 146 -10.18 -4.02 -8.32
CA GLY A 146 -11.24 -3.20 -7.72
C GLY A 146 -11.99 -3.97 -6.64
N ILE A 147 -12.05 -3.44 -5.41
CA ILE A 147 -12.74 -4.12 -4.30
C ILE A 147 -14.19 -3.68 -4.25
N LYS A 148 -15.13 -4.62 -4.09
CA LYS A 148 -16.54 -4.28 -3.93
C LYS A 148 -16.73 -3.45 -2.64
N PRO A 149 -17.27 -2.21 -2.74
CA PRO A 149 -17.52 -1.39 -1.56
C PRO A 149 -18.60 -2.02 -0.69
N LEU A 150 -18.37 -2.02 0.62
CA LEU A 150 -19.36 -2.48 1.61
C LEU A 150 -19.99 -1.32 2.40
N TRP A 151 -19.36 -0.14 2.37
CA TRP A 151 -19.82 1.09 3.02
C TRP A 151 -19.23 2.31 2.30
N PRO A 152 -19.79 3.52 2.44
CA PRO A 152 -19.32 4.73 1.75
C PRO A 152 -18.05 5.29 2.39
N ASP A 153 -16.90 4.68 2.12
CA ASP A 153 -15.62 5.09 2.69
C ASP A 153 -15.03 6.31 1.95
N THR A 154 -14.85 7.42 2.64
CA THR A 154 -14.26 8.65 2.07
C THR A 154 -12.72 8.62 2.06
N GLY A 155 -12.11 7.61 2.67
CA GLY A 155 -10.67 7.39 2.74
C GLY A 155 -10.07 6.69 1.53
N TYR A 156 -10.89 6.07 0.67
CA TYR A 156 -10.45 5.31 -0.49
C TYR A 156 -10.65 6.06 -1.81
N GLY A 157 -9.83 5.69 -2.80
CA GLY A 157 -10.13 5.99 -4.20
C GLY A 157 -11.24 5.05 -4.71
N TYR A 158 -11.98 5.51 -5.70
CA TYR A 158 -13.03 4.77 -6.38
C TYR A 158 -12.74 4.65 -7.88
N ILE A 159 -13.17 3.54 -8.47
CA ILE A 159 -13.04 3.20 -9.88
C ILE A 159 -14.44 3.04 -10.43
N GLN A 160 -14.85 3.94 -11.32
CA GLN A 160 -16.05 3.73 -12.11
C GLN A 160 -15.71 2.81 -13.29
N TYR A 161 -16.51 1.80 -13.54
CA TYR A 161 -16.37 0.95 -14.72
C TYR A 161 -17.59 1.04 -15.64
N THR A 162 -17.46 0.51 -16.85
CA THR A 162 -18.56 0.42 -17.82
C THR A 162 -18.94 -1.04 -18.07
N ASP A 163 -20.02 -1.26 -18.79
CA ASP A 163 -20.42 -2.59 -19.24
C ASP A 163 -19.51 -3.18 -20.32
N GLU A 164 -18.62 -2.39 -20.93
CA GLU A 164 -17.62 -2.88 -21.89
C GLU A 164 -16.69 -3.89 -21.20
N LYS A 165 -16.70 -5.13 -21.68
CA LYS A 165 -15.85 -6.21 -21.18
C LYS A 165 -14.59 -6.36 -22.00
N LEU A 166 -13.51 -6.82 -21.37
CA LEU A 166 -12.33 -7.24 -22.10
C LEU A 166 -12.67 -8.53 -22.87
N ASN A 167 -12.32 -8.57 -24.16
CA ASN A 167 -12.56 -9.73 -25.02
C ASN A 167 -12.02 -11.01 -24.37
N SER A 168 -12.83 -12.07 -24.36
CA SER A 168 -12.53 -13.38 -23.73
C SER A 168 -12.44 -13.38 -22.20
N TYR A 169 -12.64 -12.24 -21.53
CA TYR A 169 -12.61 -12.13 -20.06
C TYR A 169 -13.85 -11.36 -19.55
N PRO A 170 -15.01 -12.04 -19.42
CA PRO A 170 -16.29 -11.38 -19.08
C PRO A 170 -16.32 -10.74 -17.67
N ASN A 171 -15.42 -11.17 -16.79
CA ASN A 171 -15.30 -10.63 -15.43
C ASN A 171 -14.46 -9.34 -15.37
N VAL A 172 -13.85 -8.91 -16.47
CA VAL A 172 -13.01 -7.71 -16.51
C VAL A 172 -13.70 -6.61 -17.29
N SER A 173 -13.91 -5.48 -16.63
CA SER A 173 -14.65 -4.34 -17.17
C SER A 173 -13.71 -3.18 -17.53
N LYS A 174 -14.08 -2.40 -18.54
CA LYS A 174 -13.38 -1.16 -18.89
C LYS A 174 -13.51 -0.13 -17.78
N VAL A 175 -12.42 0.50 -17.40
CA VAL A 175 -12.47 1.65 -16.47
C VAL A 175 -12.93 2.89 -17.22
N LYS A 176 -13.90 3.58 -16.65
CA LYS A 176 -14.42 4.86 -17.14
C LYS A 176 -13.66 6.04 -16.55
N THR A 177 -13.50 6.04 -15.22
CA THR A 177 -12.77 7.09 -14.51
C THR A 177 -12.32 6.60 -13.14
N PHE A 178 -11.28 7.24 -12.60
CA PHE A 178 -10.94 7.18 -11.19
C PHE A 178 -11.47 8.44 -10.49
N THR A 179 -11.79 8.30 -9.21
CA THR A 179 -12.12 9.41 -8.32
C THR A 179 -11.40 9.19 -7.00
N GLU A 180 -10.54 10.12 -6.59
CA GLU A 180 -9.79 9.98 -5.33
C GLU A 180 -10.57 10.61 -4.17
N LYS A 181 -10.81 9.83 -3.10
CA LYS A 181 -11.33 10.28 -1.79
C LYS A 181 -12.54 11.23 -1.89
N PRO A 182 -13.70 10.72 -2.35
CA PRO A 182 -14.93 11.51 -2.44
C PRO A 182 -15.40 12.00 -1.05
N ASN A 183 -16.27 13.01 -1.04
CA ASN A 183 -17.03 13.36 0.17
C ASN A 183 -18.11 12.30 0.46
N GLN A 184 -18.75 12.41 1.63
CA GLN A 184 -19.72 11.41 2.10
C GLN A 184 -20.90 11.21 1.14
N ASP A 185 -21.49 12.29 0.64
CA ASP A 185 -22.67 12.23 -0.25
C ASP A 185 -22.33 11.56 -1.58
N LEU A 186 -21.15 11.85 -2.12
CA LEU A 186 -20.67 11.25 -3.36
C LEU A 186 -20.31 9.77 -3.16
N ALA A 187 -19.68 9.41 -2.03
CA ALA A 187 -19.40 8.02 -1.68
C ALA A 187 -20.68 7.18 -1.54
N LEU A 188 -21.74 7.74 -0.95
CA LEU A 188 -23.07 7.11 -0.90
C LEU A 188 -23.63 6.89 -2.31
N SER A 189 -23.62 7.95 -3.14
CA SER A 189 -24.10 7.88 -4.52
C SER A 189 -23.35 6.83 -5.36
N PHE A 190 -22.04 6.66 -5.13
CA PHE A 190 -21.24 5.64 -5.80
C PHE A 190 -21.70 4.23 -5.47
N ILE A 191 -22.02 3.96 -4.21
CA ILE A 191 -22.50 2.64 -3.78
C ILE A 191 -23.90 2.37 -4.30
N ASP A 192 -24.79 3.36 -4.20
CA ASP A 192 -26.17 3.24 -4.66
C ASP A 192 -26.24 2.98 -6.18
N SER A 193 -25.30 3.54 -6.96
CA SER A 193 -25.24 3.29 -8.41
C SER A 193 -24.83 1.85 -8.76
N GLY A 194 -24.02 1.20 -7.93
CA GLY A 194 -23.44 -0.12 -8.22
C GLY A 194 -22.32 -0.14 -9.27
N ASP A 195 -21.98 1.02 -9.87
CA ASP A 195 -21.01 1.14 -10.97
C ASP A 195 -19.57 1.40 -10.51
N PHE A 196 -19.34 1.35 -9.20
CA PHE A 196 -18.06 1.72 -8.59
C PHE A 196 -17.45 0.62 -7.74
N LEU A 197 -16.12 0.53 -7.80
CA LEU A 197 -15.28 -0.30 -6.94
C LEU A 197 -14.30 0.58 -6.17
N TRP A 198 -13.83 0.14 -5.01
CA TRP A 198 -12.68 0.78 -4.36
C TRP A 198 -11.40 0.47 -5.12
N ASN A 199 -10.56 1.48 -5.30
CA ASN A 199 -9.20 1.33 -5.82
C ASN A 199 -8.32 0.70 -4.74
N SER A 200 -7.90 -0.56 -4.95
CA SER A 200 -7.03 -1.24 -4.00
C SER A 200 -5.58 -0.74 -4.04
N GLY A 201 -5.20 0.08 -5.03
CA GLY A 201 -3.81 0.48 -5.28
C GLY A 201 -2.92 -0.67 -5.77
N MET A 202 -3.52 -1.80 -6.17
CA MET A 202 -2.82 -2.93 -6.76
C MET A 202 -3.04 -2.97 -8.27
N PHE A 203 -1.96 -3.18 -9.01
CA PHE A 203 -1.96 -3.14 -10.45
C PHE A 203 -1.23 -4.33 -11.06
N VAL A 204 -1.67 -4.77 -12.23
CA VAL A 204 -1.06 -5.87 -12.98
C VAL A 204 -0.90 -5.47 -14.45
N TRP A 205 0.28 -5.63 -15.00
CA TRP A 205 0.57 -5.32 -16.41
C TRP A 205 1.85 -5.97 -16.91
N SER A 206 1.96 -6.14 -18.23
CA SER A 206 3.26 -6.44 -18.84
C SER A 206 4.19 -5.23 -18.74
N ALA A 207 5.51 -5.45 -18.60
CA ALA A 207 6.52 -4.40 -18.61
C ALA A 207 6.43 -3.55 -19.90
N LYS A 208 6.12 -4.20 -21.03
CA LYS A 208 5.87 -3.54 -22.31
C LYS A 208 4.69 -2.57 -22.24
N SER A 209 3.54 -3.00 -21.76
CA SER A 209 2.31 -2.19 -21.69
C SER A 209 2.49 -0.95 -20.83
N ILE A 210 3.06 -1.10 -19.64
CA ILE A 210 3.28 0.05 -18.74
C ILE A 210 4.35 1.00 -19.29
N ASN A 211 5.39 0.51 -19.96
CA ASN A 211 6.40 1.39 -20.58
C ASN A 211 5.83 2.20 -21.75
N ILE A 212 4.94 1.62 -22.56
CA ILE A 212 4.19 2.36 -23.58
C ILE A 212 3.36 3.47 -22.92
N ALA A 213 2.71 3.17 -21.80
CA ALA A 213 1.91 4.14 -21.06
C ALA A 213 2.76 5.27 -20.45
N PHE A 214 3.91 4.95 -19.84
CA PHE A 214 4.88 5.94 -19.38
C PHE A 214 5.33 6.85 -20.53
N ARG A 215 5.75 6.28 -21.66
CA ARG A 215 6.18 7.04 -22.83
C ARG A 215 5.11 8.00 -23.35
N LYS A 216 3.84 7.59 -23.29
CA LYS A 216 2.71 8.38 -23.79
C LYS A 216 2.23 9.45 -22.81
N HIS A 217 2.16 9.13 -21.52
CA HIS A 217 1.46 9.95 -20.52
C HIS A 217 2.38 10.64 -19.50
N LEU A 218 3.63 10.18 -19.37
CA LEU A 218 4.62 10.71 -18.44
C LEU A 218 6.03 10.63 -19.05
N ARG A 219 6.19 11.27 -20.22
CA ARG A 219 7.36 11.13 -21.08
C ARG A 219 8.66 11.61 -20.43
N ASP A 220 8.60 12.64 -19.61
CA ASP A 220 9.74 13.14 -18.84
C ASP A 220 10.33 12.07 -17.90
N ILE A 221 9.49 11.29 -17.24
CA ILE A 221 9.92 10.13 -16.43
C ILE A 221 10.36 8.98 -17.35
N TYR A 222 9.64 8.69 -18.42
CA TYR A 222 10.03 7.63 -19.35
C TYR A 222 11.46 7.82 -19.88
N ASP A 223 11.77 9.00 -20.43
CA ASP A 223 13.04 9.28 -21.09
C ASP A 223 14.22 9.14 -20.10
N ILE A 224 14.10 9.66 -18.87
CA ILE A 224 15.17 9.54 -17.86
C ILE A 224 15.40 8.10 -17.38
N PHE A 225 14.37 7.25 -17.31
CA PHE A 225 14.57 5.86 -16.90
C PHE A 225 15.01 4.99 -18.09
N GLU A 226 14.59 5.30 -19.31
CA GLU A 226 15.04 4.63 -20.54
C GLU A 226 16.53 4.85 -20.81
N GLU A 227 17.03 6.08 -20.66
CA GLU A 227 18.47 6.40 -20.76
C GLU A 227 19.33 5.61 -19.75
N GLY A 228 18.70 5.13 -18.67
CA GLY A 228 19.32 4.39 -17.58
C GLY A 228 19.62 2.93 -17.87
N LYS A 229 19.20 2.39 -19.03
CA LYS A 229 19.25 0.94 -19.33
C LYS A 229 20.61 0.29 -19.13
N GLN A 230 21.69 1.01 -19.42
CA GLN A 230 23.07 0.50 -19.23
C GLN A 230 23.52 0.42 -17.77
N PHE A 231 22.84 1.12 -16.85
CA PHE A 231 23.22 1.19 -15.44
C PHE A 231 22.44 0.21 -14.56
N TYR A 232 21.23 -0.21 -14.94
CA TYR A 232 20.45 -1.14 -14.14
C TYR A 232 21.13 -2.49 -13.98
N ASN A 233 21.03 -3.06 -12.78
CA ASN A 233 21.64 -4.32 -12.36
C ASN A 233 23.19 -4.30 -12.38
N THR A 234 23.79 -3.11 -12.37
CA THR A 234 25.24 -2.89 -12.27
C THR A 234 25.62 -2.17 -10.97
N ASN A 235 26.91 -2.04 -10.70
CA ASN A 235 27.40 -1.30 -9.53
C ASN A 235 27.16 0.22 -9.61
N ASP A 236 26.85 0.76 -10.80
CA ASP A 236 26.59 2.19 -11.00
C ASP A 236 25.09 2.55 -10.90
N GLU A 237 24.21 1.55 -10.72
CA GLU A 237 22.76 1.75 -10.61
C GLU A 237 22.43 2.79 -9.52
N SER A 238 22.96 2.64 -8.31
CA SER A 238 22.62 3.52 -7.19
C SER A 238 22.97 4.99 -7.47
N LYS A 239 24.13 5.25 -8.10
CA LYS A 239 24.55 6.61 -8.47
C LYS A 239 23.64 7.19 -9.55
N TYR A 240 23.25 6.38 -10.53
CA TYR A 240 22.33 6.79 -11.57
C TYR A 240 20.96 7.17 -10.98
N ILE A 241 20.42 6.30 -10.12
CA ILE A 241 19.13 6.47 -9.45
C ILE A 241 19.11 7.72 -8.56
N GLU A 242 20.19 7.99 -7.82
CA GLU A 242 20.32 9.20 -7.01
C GLU A 242 20.18 10.47 -7.86
N ARG A 243 20.82 10.51 -9.03
CA ARG A 243 20.74 11.63 -9.96
C ARG A 243 19.35 11.78 -10.56
N VAL A 244 18.74 10.71 -11.09
CA VAL A 244 17.46 10.82 -11.82
C VAL A 244 16.27 11.10 -10.90
N PHE A 245 16.26 10.56 -9.67
CA PHE A 245 15.17 10.84 -8.72
C PHE A 245 15.11 12.32 -8.30
N GLY A 246 16.24 13.04 -8.36
CA GLY A 246 16.27 14.49 -8.18
C GLY A 246 15.42 15.24 -9.23
N LEU A 247 15.31 14.69 -10.43
CA LEU A 247 14.55 15.25 -11.57
C LEU A 247 13.07 14.79 -11.57
N CYS A 248 12.76 13.70 -10.86
CA CYS A 248 11.40 13.16 -10.81
C CYS A 248 10.42 14.11 -10.11
N LYS A 249 9.25 14.32 -10.73
CA LYS A 249 8.11 14.97 -10.09
C LYS A 249 7.50 14.05 -9.02
N ASN A 250 6.92 14.65 -7.99
CA ASN A 250 6.17 13.93 -6.96
C ASN A 250 4.74 13.65 -7.48
N ILE A 251 4.50 12.47 -8.06
CA ILE A 251 3.23 12.14 -8.74
C ILE A 251 2.86 10.66 -8.58
N SER A 252 1.58 10.36 -8.35
CA SER A 252 1.10 8.98 -8.28
C SER A 252 0.87 8.39 -9.67
N ILE A 253 0.92 7.07 -9.77
CA ILE A 253 0.62 6.33 -10.99
C ILE A 253 -0.82 6.52 -11.44
N ASP A 254 -1.74 6.67 -10.48
CA ASP A 254 -3.17 6.89 -10.71
C ASP A 254 -3.37 8.15 -11.57
N TYR A 255 -2.85 9.30 -11.10
CA TYR A 255 -2.93 10.58 -11.81
C TYR A 255 -2.04 10.63 -13.06
N ALA A 256 -0.87 10.01 -13.01
CA ALA A 256 0.08 10.08 -14.11
C ALA A 256 -0.40 9.29 -15.33
N ILE A 257 -0.96 8.10 -15.11
CA ILE A 257 -1.24 7.12 -16.15
C ILE A 257 -2.67 6.59 -16.09
N MET A 258 -3.13 6.07 -14.95
CA MET A 258 -4.38 5.30 -14.89
C MET A 258 -5.62 6.14 -15.27
N GLU A 259 -5.65 7.42 -14.91
CA GLU A 259 -6.73 8.34 -15.30
C GLU A 259 -6.69 8.75 -16.79
N LYS A 260 -5.57 8.54 -17.49
CA LYS A 260 -5.34 9.07 -18.84
C LYS A 260 -5.23 7.99 -19.92
N ALA A 261 -4.89 6.77 -19.52
CA ALA A 261 -4.66 5.66 -20.43
C ALA A 261 -5.97 5.06 -20.91
N ASN A 262 -6.06 4.78 -22.21
CA ASN A 262 -7.28 4.24 -22.83
C ASN A 262 -7.40 2.73 -22.67
N ASN A 263 -6.39 2.01 -22.20
CA ASN A 263 -6.36 0.55 -22.09
C ASN A 263 -6.41 0.09 -20.63
N VAL A 264 -7.09 0.86 -19.77
CA VAL A 264 -7.25 0.54 -18.35
C VAL A 264 -8.51 -0.30 -18.14
N TYR A 265 -8.35 -1.41 -17.43
CA TYR A 265 -9.43 -2.33 -17.08
C TYR A 265 -9.38 -2.64 -15.59
N VAL A 266 -10.51 -3.02 -15.02
CA VAL A 266 -10.64 -3.42 -13.62
C VAL A 266 -11.10 -4.86 -13.51
N TYR A 267 -10.44 -5.61 -12.62
CA TYR A 267 -10.87 -6.92 -12.16
C TYR A 267 -11.61 -6.73 -10.83
N PRO A 268 -12.94 -6.90 -10.77
CA PRO A 268 -13.69 -6.88 -9.52
C PRO A 268 -13.28 -8.04 -8.62
N ALA A 269 -12.88 -7.74 -7.39
CA ALA A 269 -12.30 -8.70 -6.46
C ALA A 269 -12.96 -8.65 -5.08
N SER A 270 -12.95 -9.79 -4.40
CA SER A 270 -13.51 -9.97 -3.07
C SER A 270 -12.66 -10.94 -2.27
N PHE A 271 -11.62 -10.43 -1.61
CA PHE A 271 -10.69 -11.21 -0.78
C PHE A 271 -10.46 -10.60 0.62
N GLY A 272 -11.43 -9.83 1.12
CA GLY A 272 -11.34 -9.18 2.44
C GLY A 272 -10.16 -8.21 2.54
N TRP A 273 -10.15 -7.19 1.68
CA TRP A 273 -9.08 -6.19 1.61
C TRP A 273 -9.31 -5.00 2.54
N THR A 274 -8.24 -4.49 3.15
CA THR A 274 -8.22 -3.17 3.78
C THR A 274 -6.81 -2.57 3.75
N ASP A 275 -6.71 -1.26 3.59
CA ASP A 275 -5.44 -0.53 3.58
C ASP A 275 -4.81 -0.35 4.98
N LEU A 276 -5.54 -0.70 6.05
CA LEU A 276 -5.19 -0.39 7.45
C LEU A 276 -4.66 1.04 7.58
N GLY A 277 -5.37 2.02 7.01
CA GLY A 277 -4.92 3.40 6.92
C GLY A 277 -5.10 4.22 8.21
N THR A 278 -5.92 3.73 9.15
CA THR A 278 -6.30 4.43 10.39
C THR A 278 -6.54 3.47 11.57
N TRP A 279 -6.62 4.01 12.78
CA TRP A 279 -6.94 3.24 13.99
C TRP A 279 -8.35 2.68 13.94
N GLY A 280 -9.31 3.42 13.39
CA GLY A 280 -10.67 2.95 13.13
C GLY A 280 -10.70 1.72 12.22
N SER A 281 -9.91 1.71 11.14
CA SER A 281 -9.77 0.52 10.27
C SER A 281 -9.18 -0.67 11.02
N LEU A 282 -8.20 -0.44 11.89
CA LEU A 282 -7.63 -1.49 12.73
C LEU A 282 -8.64 -2.05 13.73
N TYR A 283 -9.41 -1.20 14.41
CA TYR A 283 -10.41 -1.59 15.41
C TYR A 283 -11.42 -2.59 14.86
N LYS A 284 -11.86 -2.42 13.61
CA LYS A 284 -12.78 -3.34 12.91
C LYS A 284 -12.19 -4.74 12.70
N LYS A 285 -10.87 -4.91 12.83
CA LYS A 285 -10.14 -6.17 12.57
C LYS A 285 -9.60 -6.82 13.83
N LEU A 286 -9.60 -6.12 14.96
CA LEU A 286 -9.13 -6.67 16.23
C LEU A 286 -10.27 -7.35 16.99
N SER A 287 -9.90 -8.28 17.88
CA SER A 287 -10.84 -8.84 18.84
C SER A 287 -11.29 -7.77 19.83
N LEU A 288 -12.59 -7.75 20.10
CA LEU A 288 -13.23 -6.82 21.02
C LEU A 288 -13.71 -7.57 22.28
N ASP A 289 -13.66 -6.89 23.42
CA ASP A 289 -14.26 -7.38 24.67
C ASP A 289 -15.78 -7.15 24.70
N LYS A 290 -16.42 -7.45 25.84
CA LYS A 290 -17.88 -7.30 26.02
C LYS A 290 -18.38 -5.85 25.93
N ASN A 291 -17.49 -4.88 26.15
CA ASN A 291 -17.77 -3.45 26.10
C ASN A 291 -17.20 -2.83 24.80
N GLU A 292 -16.91 -3.68 23.82
CA GLU A 292 -16.31 -3.32 22.54
C GLU A 292 -14.92 -2.68 22.63
N ASN A 293 -14.18 -2.80 23.73
CA ASN A 293 -12.80 -2.32 23.76
C ASN A 293 -11.88 -3.32 23.06
N THR A 294 -10.84 -2.82 22.41
CA THR A 294 -9.67 -3.63 22.04
C THR A 294 -8.49 -3.23 22.91
N ILE A 295 -7.95 -4.18 23.68
CA ILE A 295 -6.91 -3.92 24.67
C ILE A 295 -5.70 -4.79 24.37
N THR A 296 -4.57 -4.12 24.10
CA THR A 296 -3.24 -4.73 24.03
C THR A 296 -2.43 -4.25 25.23
N GLY A 297 -1.96 -5.19 26.06
CA GLY A 297 -1.15 -4.93 27.24
C GLY A 297 -1.67 -5.70 28.46
N LYS A 298 -0.77 -6.34 29.20
CA LYS A 298 -1.14 -7.27 30.30
C LYS A 298 -1.76 -6.62 31.54
N ASN A 299 -1.41 -5.36 31.84
CA ASN A 299 -1.73 -4.71 33.10
C ASN A 299 -2.67 -3.50 32.91
N VAL A 300 -3.64 -3.62 32.00
CA VAL A 300 -4.67 -2.60 31.76
C VAL A 300 -5.96 -3.01 32.46
N ILE A 301 -6.48 -2.14 33.33
CA ILE A 301 -7.73 -2.34 34.06
C ILE A 301 -8.70 -1.23 33.64
N THR A 302 -9.92 -1.62 33.26
CA THR A 302 -10.94 -0.69 32.78
C THR A 302 -12.18 -0.72 33.68
N TYR A 303 -12.73 0.46 33.97
CA TYR A 303 -13.99 0.66 34.68
C TYR A 303 -14.90 1.52 33.80
N ASP A 304 -16.11 1.08 33.48
CA ASP A 304 -17.08 1.85 32.69
C ASP A 304 -16.52 2.43 31.38
N CYS A 305 -15.69 1.65 30.68
CA CYS A 305 -15.07 2.06 29.42
C CYS A 305 -15.69 1.30 28.23
N ASN A 306 -16.01 2.01 27.14
CA ASN A 306 -16.65 1.42 25.97
C ASN A 306 -15.98 1.83 24.64
N SER A 307 -15.93 0.89 23.69
CA SER A 307 -15.51 1.12 22.30
C SER A 307 -14.14 1.81 22.12
N ASN A 308 -13.20 1.59 23.04
CA ASN A 308 -11.85 2.17 23.02
C ASN A 308 -10.82 1.29 22.29
N ILE A 309 -9.74 1.92 21.84
CA ILE A 309 -8.53 1.27 21.34
C ILE A 309 -7.41 1.54 22.34
N VAL A 310 -6.94 0.50 23.03
CA VAL A 310 -5.90 0.61 24.04
C VAL A 310 -4.68 -0.21 23.65
N LYS A 311 -3.50 0.42 23.56
CA LYS A 311 -2.22 -0.27 23.37
C LYS A 311 -1.19 0.26 24.35
N MET A 312 -0.81 -0.59 25.31
CA MET A 312 0.09 -0.26 26.41
C MET A 312 1.23 -1.26 26.53
N PRO A 313 2.42 -0.84 26.98
CA PRO A 313 3.50 -1.75 27.33
C PRO A 313 3.06 -2.75 28.42
N ASP A 314 3.42 -4.02 28.27
CA ASP A 314 3.05 -5.10 29.21
C ASP A 314 3.42 -4.80 30.67
N LYS A 315 4.51 -4.06 30.91
CA LYS A 315 5.03 -3.79 32.26
C LYS A 315 4.32 -2.62 32.95
N LYS A 316 3.52 -1.83 32.23
CA LYS A 316 2.89 -0.62 32.78
C LYS A 316 1.50 -0.93 33.32
N VAL A 317 1.24 -0.56 34.57
CA VAL A 317 -0.10 -0.63 35.14
C VAL A 317 -0.89 0.59 34.69
N VAL A 318 -2.04 0.37 34.07
CA VAL A 318 -2.91 1.43 33.54
C VAL A 318 -4.33 1.20 34.04
N ILE A 319 -4.93 2.24 34.61
CA ILE A 319 -6.33 2.24 35.02
C ILE A 319 -7.07 3.27 34.17
N LEU A 320 -8.12 2.83 33.49
CA LEU A 320 -8.99 3.67 32.67
C LEU A 320 -10.39 3.66 33.25
N GLN A 321 -10.99 4.82 33.41
CA GLN A 321 -12.36 4.95 33.91
C GLN A 321 -13.17 5.91 33.05
N GLY A 322 -14.39 5.50 32.66
CA GLY A 322 -15.37 6.37 32.01
C GLY A 322 -15.01 6.85 30.60
N LEU A 323 -14.03 6.22 29.94
CA LEU A 323 -13.63 6.59 28.58
C LEU A 323 -14.48 5.86 27.56
N GLU A 324 -14.99 6.60 26.59
CA GLU A 324 -15.80 6.06 25.49
C GLU A 324 -15.28 6.56 24.15
N GLY A 325 -14.94 5.63 23.25
CA GLY A 325 -14.50 5.97 21.90
C GLY A 325 -13.14 6.67 21.83
N TYR A 326 -12.19 6.35 22.70
CA TYR A 326 -10.83 6.89 22.68
C TYR A 326 -9.80 5.94 22.08
N ILE A 327 -8.77 6.51 21.47
CA ILE A 327 -7.49 5.88 21.13
C ILE A 327 -6.53 6.25 22.26
N ILE A 328 -6.00 5.24 22.93
CA ILE A 328 -5.15 5.35 24.12
C ILE A 328 -3.94 4.46 23.89
N VAL A 329 -2.87 5.04 23.36
CA VAL A 329 -1.76 4.27 22.83
C VAL A 329 -0.43 4.84 23.30
N GLU A 330 0.45 3.97 23.77
CA GLU A 330 1.77 4.33 24.26
C GLU A 330 2.85 3.56 23.51
N LYS A 331 3.93 4.29 23.19
CA LYS A 331 5.18 3.71 22.73
C LYS A 331 6.34 4.49 23.30
N ASP A 332 7.29 3.76 23.88
CA ASP A 332 8.45 4.33 24.57
C ASP A 332 7.96 5.37 25.61
N ASP A 333 8.46 6.61 25.55
CA ASP A 333 8.09 7.68 26.48
C ASP A 333 6.90 8.54 26.00
N VAL A 334 6.14 8.07 25.00
CA VAL A 334 5.08 8.85 24.36
C VAL A 334 3.73 8.19 24.54
N LEU A 335 2.79 8.93 25.14
CA LEU A 335 1.39 8.56 25.28
C LEU A 335 0.51 9.47 24.41
N LEU A 336 -0.31 8.86 23.55
CA LEU A 336 -1.38 9.53 22.82
C LEU A 336 -2.72 9.13 23.40
N VAL A 337 -3.52 10.13 23.75
CA VAL A 337 -4.94 9.98 24.11
C VAL A 337 -5.76 10.94 23.26
N CYS A 338 -6.58 10.41 22.34
CA CYS A 338 -7.45 11.23 21.50
C CYS A 338 -8.75 10.50 21.17
N LYS A 339 -9.77 11.24 20.75
CA LYS A 339 -11.03 10.62 20.28
C LYS A 339 -10.78 9.82 19.00
N LYS A 340 -11.40 8.65 18.90
CA LYS A 340 -11.34 7.76 17.73
C LYS A 340 -11.88 8.43 16.48
N GLU A 341 -12.96 9.18 16.59
CA GLU A 341 -13.59 9.93 15.48
C GLU A 341 -12.69 11.04 14.91
N GLU A 342 -11.76 11.55 15.73
CA GLU A 342 -10.84 12.63 15.37
C GLU A 342 -9.46 12.13 14.95
N GLU A 343 -9.30 10.82 14.68
CA GLU A 343 -8.00 10.19 14.37
C GLU A 343 -7.23 10.82 13.20
N GLN A 344 -7.91 11.49 12.26
CA GLN A 344 -7.24 12.22 11.18
C GLN A 344 -6.37 13.38 11.71
N GLN A 345 -6.72 13.95 12.88
CA GLN A 345 -5.98 15.04 13.51
C GLN A 345 -4.62 14.60 14.07
N ILE A 346 -4.35 13.29 14.21
CA ILE A 346 -3.05 12.78 14.69
C ILE A 346 -1.89 13.35 13.85
N LYS A 347 -2.07 13.51 12.53
CA LYS A 347 -1.06 14.13 11.65
C LYS A 347 -0.71 15.56 12.07
N LYS A 348 -1.71 16.33 12.50
CA LYS A 348 -1.51 17.70 12.99
C LYS A 348 -0.74 17.69 14.31
N PHE A 349 -1.09 16.80 15.23
CA PHE A 349 -0.40 16.67 16.53
C PHE A 349 1.09 16.37 16.36
N VAL A 350 1.43 15.45 15.45
CA VAL A 350 2.83 15.12 15.12
C VAL A 350 3.57 16.33 14.53
N SER A 351 2.94 17.07 13.62
CA SER A 351 3.51 18.29 13.05
C SER A 351 3.82 19.34 14.11
N ASP A 352 2.90 19.55 15.06
CA ASP A 352 3.08 20.55 16.12
C ASP A 352 4.15 20.13 17.15
N LEU A 353 4.30 18.83 17.43
CA LEU A 353 5.38 18.30 18.27
C LEU A 353 6.78 18.55 17.70
N SER A 354 6.93 18.45 16.36
CA SER A 354 8.22 18.74 15.72
C SER A 354 8.69 20.19 15.94
N LYS A 355 7.74 21.13 16.05
CA LYS A 355 8.03 22.54 16.40
C LYS A 355 8.42 22.70 17.86
N PHE A 356 7.75 21.96 18.75
CA PHE A 356 8.04 21.99 20.19
C PHE A 356 9.45 21.48 20.52
N LYS A 357 9.91 20.39 19.86
CA LYS A 357 11.28 19.86 20.03
C LYS A 357 12.39 20.78 19.50
N ASN A 358 12.07 21.71 18.59
CA ASN A 358 13.03 22.71 18.10
C ASN A 358 13.04 24.00 18.93
N SER A 359 12.18 24.09 19.95
CA SER A 359 12.02 25.27 20.81
C SER A 359 12.62 25.08 22.21
N ASN A 360 13.08 23.87 22.52
CA ASN A 360 13.84 23.48 23.72
C ASN A 360 15.19 22.92 23.28
#